data_AF-A0A6J1W961-F1
#
_entry.id   AF-A0A6J1W961-F1
#
_cell.length_a   1.000
_cell.length_b   1.000
_cell.length_c   1.000
_cell.angle_alpha   90.00
_cell.angle_beta   90.00
_cell.angle_gamma   90.00
#
_symmetry.space_group_name_H-M   'P 1'
#
loop_
_entity.id
_entity.type
_entity.pdbx_description
1 polymer ?
#
loop_
_entity_poly.entity_id
_entity_poly.type
_entity_poly.pdbx_seq_one_letter_code
_entity_poly.pdbx_strand_id
1 'polypeptide(L)'
;RNRIGSENPSDVFRFLVEERTQCCQTRKVRYTERVEYLMQLPVAMEAAINKDELIAYELKRREAETTRRPPPEMVRARIPFSACLQAFMEPENVEDFWSSALQAKSAGIKTSRFASFPEYLVVQIKKFTFGLDWIPKKLGMYFDSCLPY
;
A
#
# COMPACT_ATOMS: atom_id res chain seq x y z
N ARG A 1 -14.37 -28.13 -12.67
CA ARG A 1 -15.57 -28.00 -13.54
C ARG A 1 -16.70 -27.45 -12.65
N ASN A 2 -16.87 -26.13 -12.56
CA ASN A 2 -17.91 -25.54 -11.71
C ASN A 2 -19.29 -25.76 -12.34
N ARG A 3 -20.26 -26.24 -11.55
CA ARG A 3 -21.64 -26.42 -11.98
C ARG A 3 -22.29 -25.04 -12.11
N ILE A 4 -22.94 -24.79 -13.22
CA ILE A 4 -23.78 -23.61 -13.44
C ILE A 4 -24.97 -23.74 -12.46
N GLY A 5 -25.02 -22.87 -11.45
CA GLY A 5 -26.09 -22.83 -10.43
C GLY A 5 -25.68 -23.11 -8.97
N SER A 6 -24.41 -23.44 -8.69
CA SER A 6 -23.89 -23.48 -7.31
C SER A 6 -23.17 -22.18 -6.97
N GLU A 7 -23.44 -21.61 -5.79
CA GLU A 7 -22.68 -20.48 -5.25
C GLU A 7 -21.18 -20.77 -5.30
N ASN A 8 -20.40 -19.83 -5.83
CA ASN A 8 -18.95 -19.96 -5.86
C ASN A 8 -18.42 -19.54 -4.49
N PRO A 9 -17.77 -20.43 -3.71
CA PRO A 9 -17.31 -20.10 -2.36
C PRO A 9 -16.30 -18.94 -2.35
N SER A 10 -15.66 -18.63 -3.48
CA SER A 10 -14.77 -17.46 -3.60
C SER A 10 -15.51 -16.12 -3.59
N ASP A 11 -16.83 -16.10 -3.86
CA ASP A 11 -17.61 -14.87 -3.95
C ASP A 11 -17.69 -14.14 -2.60
N VAL A 12 -17.54 -14.85 -1.47
CA VAL A 12 -17.50 -14.24 -0.13
C VAL A 12 -16.29 -13.29 0.05
N PHE A 13 -15.23 -13.46 -0.74
CA PHE A 13 -14.04 -12.61 -0.75
C PHE A 13 -14.06 -11.56 -1.87
N ARG A 14 -15.01 -11.65 -2.81
CA ARG A 14 -15.04 -10.85 -4.03
C ARG A 14 -15.52 -9.43 -3.71
N PHE A 15 -14.77 -8.44 -4.19
CA PHE A 15 -15.18 -7.03 -4.14
C PHE A 15 -14.79 -6.27 -5.40
N LEU A 16 -15.37 -5.08 -5.57
CA LEU A 16 -15.06 -4.17 -6.67
C LEU A 16 -14.21 -3.01 -6.13
N VAL A 17 -13.13 -2.70 -6.85
CA VAL A 17 -12.37 -1.47 -6.68
C VAL A 17 -12.75 -0.53 -7.81
N GLU A 18 -13.22 0.66 -7.45
CA GLU A 18 -13.39 1.78 -8.37
C GLU A 18 -12.08 2.55 -8.47
N GLU A 19 -11.61 2.72 -9.70
CA GLU A 19 -10.48 3.57 -10.03
C GLU A 19 -10.99 4.81 -10.77
N ARG A 20 -10.71 5.97 -10.21
CA ARG A 20 -11.03 7.27 -10.79
C ARG A 20 -9.76 7.95 -11.27
N THR A 21 -9.68 8.24 -12.57
CA THR A 21 -8.58 8.99 -13.18
C THR A 21 -9.07 10.35 -13.66
N GLN A 22 -8.44 11.43 -13.22
CA GLN A 22 -8.75 12.80 -13.60
C GLN A 22 -7.60 13.44 -14.35
N CYS A 23 -7.86 14.01 -15.53
CA CYS A 23 -6.88 14.82 -16.25
C CYS A 23 -6.64 16.16 -15.52
N CYS A 24 -5.38 16.53 -15.29
CA CYS A 24 -5.05 17.76 -14.55
C CYS A 24 -5.42 19.04 -15.31
N GLN A 25 -5.34 19.04 -16.65
CA GLN A 25 -5.62 20.22 -17.47
C GLN A 25 -7.11 20.42 -17.74
N THR A 26 -7.82 19.37 -18.15
CA THR A 26 -9.25 19.48 -18.54
C THR A 26 -10.22 19.23 -17.40
N ARG A 27 -9.74 18.69 -16.26
CA ARG A 27 -10.54 18.24 -15.13
C ARG A 27 -11.57 17.14 -15.44
N LYS A 28 -11.61 16.63 -16.68
CA LYS A 28 -12.46 15.48 -17.05
C LYS A 28 -11.97 14.22 -16.36
N VAL A 29 -12.93 13.36 -16.03
CA VAL A 29 -12.74 12.16 -15.23
C VAL A 29 -13.14 10.92 -16.01
N ARG A 30 -12.50 9.79 -15.69
CA ARG A 30 -12.90 8.45 -16.11
C ARG A 30 -12.96 7.56 -14.87
N TYR A 31 -14.02 6.78 -14.76
CA TYR A 31 -14.16 5.74 -13.75
C TYR A 31 -14.05 4.38 -14.41
N THR A 32 -13.34 3.46 -13.77
CA THR A 32 -13.22 2.06 -14.18
C THR A 32 -13.29 1.18 -12.95
N GLU A 33 -14.00 0.07 -13.05
CA GLU A 33 -14.10 -0.89 -11.95
C GLU A 33 -13.27 -2.14 -12.27
N ARG A 34 -12.67 -2.73 -11.23
CA ARG A 34 -12.01 -4.04 -11.32
C ARG A 34 -12.45 -4.95 -10.18
N VAL A 35 -12.56 -6.24 -10.47
CA VAL A 35 -12.84 -7.27 -9.48
C VAL A 35 -11.54 -7.64 -8.75
N GLU A 36 -11.58 -7.64 -7.43
CA GLU A 36 -10.49 -8.06 -6.56
C GLU A 36 -10.98 -9.07 -5.51
N TYR A 37 -10.04 -9.85 -4.98
CA TYR A 37 -10.27 -10.82 -3.89
C TYR A 37 -9.34 -10.59 -2.71
N LEU A 38 -8.34 -9.72 -2.85
CA LEU A 38 -7.39 -9.39 -1.81
C LEU A 38 -7.00 -7.91 -1.88
N MET A 39 -7.02 -7.24 -0.74
CA MET A 39 -6.54 -5.87 -0.62
C MET A 39 -5.05 -5.86 -0.36
N GLN A 40 -4.26 -5.29 -1.26
CA GLN A 40 -2.85 -5.07 -1.02
C GLN A 40 -2.62 -3.75 -0.29
N LEU A 41 -2.38 -3.84 1.01
CA LEU A 41 -2.15 -2.67 1.85
C LEU A 41 -0.68 -2.24 1.77
N PRO A 42 -0.38 -1.02 1.30
CA PRO A 42 0.97 -0.48 1.32
C PRO A 42 1.42 -0.26 2.76
N VAL A 43 2.74 -0.18 2.95
CA VAL A 43 3.33 0.14 4.24
C VAL A 43 3.79 1.59 4.21
N ALA A 44 3.14 2.42 5.03
CA ALA A 44 3.53 3.81 5.25
C ALA A 44 4.68 3.89 6.27
N MET A 45 5.93 3.62 5.85
CA MET A 45 7.10 3.63 6.73
C MET A 45 7.36 5.02 7.33
N GLU A 46 7.09 6.06 6.56
CA GLU A 46 7.13 7.47 6.94
C GLU A 46 6.08 7.83 7.99
N ALA A 47 5.08 6.99 8.25
CA ALA A 47 4.11 7.18 9.32
C ALA A 47 4.51 6.48 10.63
N ALA A 48 5.72 5.91 10.72
CA ALA A 48 6.17 5.26 11.94
C ALA A 48 6.17 6.23 13.14
N ILE A 49 5.65 5.78 14.28
CA ILE A 49 5.56 6.62 15.50
C ILE A 49 6.86 6.62 16.31
N ASN A 50 7.74 5.65 16.10
CA ASN A 50 9.00 5.50 16.84
C ASN A 50 10.24 5.78 15.95
N LYS A 51 10.17 6.81 15.10
CA LYS A 51 11.26 7.17 14.17
C LYS A 51 12.59 7.41 14.87
N ASP A 52 12.58 8.11 16.01
CA ASP A 52 13.82 8.41 16.74
C ASP A 52 14.49 7.13 17.28
N GLU A 53 13.70 6.16 17.75
CA GLU A 53 14.20 4.84 18.17
C GLU A 53 14.83 4.08 16.99
N LEU A 54 14.19 4.14 15.82
CA LEU A 54 14.71 3.49 14.61
C LEU A 54 16.02 4.11 14.15
N ILE A 55 16.11 5.43 14.13
CA ILE A 55 17.34 6.16 13.75
C ILE A 55 18.47 5.82 14.74
N ALA A 56 18.19 5.84 16.04
CA ALA A 56 19.17 5.48 17.06
C ALA A 56 19.63 4.02 16.93
N TYR A 57 18.71 3.10 16.61
CA TYR A 57 19.04 1.69 16.34
C TYR A 57 19.94 1.55 15.10
N GLU A 58 19.60 2.22 13.99
CA GLU A 58 20.40 2.15 12.76
C GLU A 58 21.82 2.70 12.97
N LEU A 59 21.97 3.78 13.72
CA LEU A 59 23.27 4.33 14.07
C LEU A 59 24.10 3.32 14.89
N LYS A 60 23.53 2.78 15.98
CA LYS A 60 24.18 1.76 16.81
C LYS A 60 24.54 0.50 16.03
N ARG A 61 23.68 0.09 15.09
CA ARG A 61 23.94 -1.08 14.23
C ARG A 61 25.14 -0.81 13.32
N ARG A 62 25.21 0.37 12.70
CA ARG A 62 26.31 0.76 11.81
C ARG A 62 27.64 0.89 12.57
N GLU A 63 27.61 1.39 13.80
CA GLU A 63 28.77 1.43 14.70
C GLU A 63 29.23 0.03 15.11
N ALA A 64 28.30 -0.87 15.46
CA ALA A 64 28.61 -2.26 15.80
C ALA A 64 29.22 -3.02 14.61
N GLU A 65 28.70 -2.80 13.39
CA GLU A 65 29.26 -3.35 12.15
C GLU A 65 30.71 -2.86 11.93
N THR A 66 30.96 -1.56 12.13
CA THR A 66 32.29 -0.95 11.95
C THR A 66 33.28 -1.44 13.02
N THR A 67 32.83 -1.56 14.27
CA THR A 67 33.65 -2.00 15.41
C THR A 67 33.70 -3.52 15.58
N ARG A 68 33.08 -4.28 14.67
CA ARG A 68 32.95 -5.76 14.71
C ARG A 68 32.39 -6.28 16.04
N ARG A 69 31.45 -5.54 16.62
CA ARG A 69 30.70 -5.92 17.82
C ARG A 69 29.40 -6.64 17.43
N PRO A 70 28.80 -7.42 18.35
CA PRO A 70 27.51 -8.02 18.10
C PRO A 70 26.45 -6.94 17.82
N PRO A 71 25.48 -7.20 16.93
CA PRO A 71 24.44 -6.24 16.61
C PRO A 71 23.56 -5.95 17.84
N PRO A 72 23.07 -4.70 17.99
CA PRO A 72 22.14 -4.35 19.05
C PRO A 72 20.79 -5.05 18.87
N GLU A 73 19.98 -5.06 19.93
CA GLU A 73 18.61 -5.58 19.90
C GLU A 73 17.77 -4.91 18.80
N MET A 74 17.06 -5.72 18.02
CA MET A 74 16.32 -5.25 16.85
C MET A 74 15.12 -4.38 17.25
N VAL A 75 15.13 -3.12 16.80
CA VAL A 75 13.97 -2.23 16.88
C VAL A 75 13.16 -2.32 15.58
N ARG A 76 11.84 -2.48 15.70
CA ARG A 76 10.90 -2.53 14.57
C ARG A 76 10.08 -1.26 14.47
N ALA A 77 9.68 -0.91 13.25
CA ALA A 77 8.81 0.23 13.01
C ALA A 77 7.40 -0.04 13.51
N ARG A 78 6.85 0.92 14.26
CA ARG A 78 5.47 0.92 14.75
C ARG A 78 4.64 1.79 13.84
N ILE A 79 3.78 1.19 13.04
CA ILE A 79 3.04 1.91 12.00
C ILE A 79 1.55 1.90 12.35
N PRO A 80 0.88 3.06 12.42
CA PRO A 80 -0.56 3.10 12.58
C PRO A 80 -1.25 2.42 11.40
N PHE A 81 -2.18 1.49 11.65
CA PHE A 81 -2.91 0.81 10.58
C PHE A 81 -3.71 1.80 9.70
N SER A 82 -4.25 2.86 10.32
CA SER A 82 -4.95 3.95 9.64
C SER A 82 -4.08 4.66 8.61
N ALA A 83 -2.78 4.83 8.87
CA ALA A 83 -1.86 5.46 7.91
C ALA A 83 -1.69 4.60 6.66
N CYS A 84 -1.61 3.27 6.81
CA CYS A 84 -1.53 2.36 5.67
C CYS A 84 -2.84 2.33 4.86
N LEU A 85 -4.00 2.43 5.52
CA LEU A 85 -5.29 2.58 4.84
C LEU A 85 -5.37 3.91 4.07
N GLN A 86 -4.90 5.01 4.66
CA GLN A 86 -4.82 6.30 4.00
C GLN A 86 -3.90 6.26 2.78
N ALA A 87 -2.72 5.63 2.90
CA ALA A 87 -1.79 5.45 1.79
C ALA A 87 -2.38 4.62 0.64
N PHE A 88 -3.19 3.59 0.92
CA PHE A 88 -3.93 2.86 -0.13
C PHE A 88 -4.91 3.76 -0.90
N MET A 89 -5.48 4.74 -0.21
CA MET A 89 -6.49 5.66 -0.68
C MET A 89 -5.93 6.97 -1.25
N GLU A 90 -4.61 7.16 -1.20
CA GLU A 90 -3.94 8.39 -1.57
C GLU A 90 -4.00 8.61 -3.10
N PRO A 91 -4.21 9.86 -3.55
CA PRO A 91 -4.14 10.17 -4.97
C PRO A 91 -2.73 9.96 -5.53
N GLU A 92 -2.61 9.14 -6.56
CA GLU A 92 -1.36 8.85 -7.26
C GLU A 92 -1.27 9.69 -8.55
N ASN A 93 -0.11 10.28 -8.80
CA ASN A 93 0.15 10.95 -10.08
C ASN A 93 0.43 9.90 -11.17
N VAL A 94 -0.28 10.03 -12.29
CA VAL A 94 -0.04 9.22 -13.48
C VAL A 94 0.65 10.11 -14.51
N GLU A 95 1.94 9.86 -14.70
CA GLU A 95 2.73 10.48 -15.76
C GLU A 95 2.32 9.92 -17.13
N ASP A 96 2.48 10.72 -18.18
CA ASP A 96 2.21 10.30 -19.57
C ASP A 96 0.79 9.77 -19.84
N PHE A 97 -0.20 10.20 -19.05
CA PHE A 97 -1.60 9.83 -19.22
C PHE A 97 -2.18 10.37 -20.54
N TRP A 98 -2.63 9.49 -21.42
CA TRP A 98 -3.33 9.88 -22.64
C TRP A 98 -4.74 10.39 -22.33
N SER A 99 -4.96 11.69 -22.52
CA SER A 99 -6.26 12.32 -22.31
C SER A 99 -7.04 12.38 -23.63
N SER A 100 -8.11 11.60 -23.75
CA SER A 100 -9.00 11.65 -24.92
C SER A 100 -9.68 13.02 -25.10
N ALA A 101 -9.78 13.80 -24.02
CA ALA A 101 -10.32 15.16 -24.08
C ALA A 101 -9.34 16.18 -24.68
N LEU A 102 -8.03 15.96 -24.50
CA LEU A 102 -6.98 16.80 -25.09
C LEU A 102 -6.48 16.25 -26.43
N GLN A 103 -6.74 14.97 -26.71
CA GLN A 103 -6.10 14.21 -27.79
C GLN A 103 -4.56 14.27 -27.70
N ALA A 104 -4.04 14.29 -26.47
CA ALA A 104 -2.62 14.41 -26.17
C ALA A 104 -2.28 13.77 -24.81
N LYS A 105 -0.98 13.53 -24.58
CA LYS A 105 -0.46 13.15 -23.26
C LYS A 105 -0.55 14.33 -22.28
N SER A 106 -0.89 14.03 -21.04
CA SER A 106 -0.98 15.00 -19.95
C SER A 106 -0.73 14.31 -18.61
N ALA A 107 -0.63 15.08 -17.53
CA ALA A 107 -0.64 14.52 -16.19
C ALA A 107 -2.08 14.14 -15.78
N GLY A 108 -2.20 13.01 -15.08
CA GLY A 108 -3.44 12.56 -14.47
C GLY A 108 -3.28 12.33 -12.96
N ILE A 109 -4.39 12.38 -12.23
CA ILE A 109 -4.45 11.95 -10.83
C ILE A 109 -5.38 10.73 -10.77
N LYS A 110 -4.87 9.61 -10.26
CA LYS A 110 -5.61 8.38 -10.04
C LYS A 110 -5.92 8.21 -8.56
N THR A 111 -7.15 7.82 -8.24
CA THR A 111 -7.57 7.46 -6.87
C THR A 111 -8.31 6.13 -6.90
N SER A 112 -8.04 5.27 -5.92
CA SER A 112 -8.71 3.97 -5.78
C SER A 112 -9.62 3.94 -4.55
N ARG A 113 -10.83 3.40 -4.69
CA ARG A 113 -11.81 3.24 -3.60
C ARG A 113 -12.52 1.89 -3.72
N PHE A 114 -13.15 1.44 -2.64
CA PHE A 114 -14.05 0.29 -2.68
C PHE A 114 -15.37 0.71 -3.34
N ALA A 115 -15.72 0.09 -4.47
CA ALA A 115 -17.05 0.17 -5.07
C ALA A 115 -18.03 -0.78 -4.36
N SER A 116 -17.52 -1.91 -3.84
CA SER A 116 -18.26 -2.81 -2.97
C SER A 116 -17.37 -3.33 -1.84
N PHE A 117 -18.00 -3.88 -0.80
CA PHE A 117 -17.30 -4.55 0.30
C PHE A 117 -17.61 -6.05 0.27
N PRO A 118 -16.61 -6.94 0.47
CA PRO A 118 -16.83 -8.38 0.54
C PRO A 118 -17.36 -8.78 1.92
N GLU A 119 -17.86 -10.01 2.05
CA GLU A 119 -18.23 -10.58 3.36
C GLU A 119 -16.98 -10.79 4.23
N TYR A 120 -15.90 -11.29 3.63
CA TYR A 120 -14.60 -11.43 4.27
C TYR A 120 -13.54 -10.66 3.47
N LEU A 121 -12.97 -9.62 4.08
CA LEU A 121 -11.88 -8.86 3.47
C LEU A 121 -10.53 -9.50 3.79
N VAL A 122 -9.86 -10.02 2.77
CA VAL A 122 -8.48 -10.50 2.87
C VAL A 122 -7.52 -9.33 2.66
N VAL A 123 -6.65 -9.07 3.64
CA VAL A 123 -5.66 -7.98 3.56
C VAL A 123 -4.25 -8.55 3.51
N GLN A 124 -3.53 -8.24 2.43
CA GLN A 124 -2.11 -8.54 2.27
C GLN A 124 -1.26 -7.30 2.57
N ILE A 125 -0.37 -7.41 3.55
CA ILE A 125 0.56 -6.32 3.88
C ILE A 125 1.76 -6.38 2.94
N LYS A 126 1.99 -5.34 2.14
CA LYS A 126 3.15 -5.21 1.23
C LYS A 126 4.43 -4.85 1.98
N LYS A 127 4.84 -5.69 2.94
CA LYS A 127 6.03 -5.50 3.80
C LYS A 127 7.34 -5.97 3.17
N PHE A 128 7.41 -6.04 1.84
CA PHE A 128 8.62 -6.38 1.10
C PHE A 128 8.90 -5.27 0.10
N THR A 129 10.15 -4.82 0.06
CA THR A 129 10.62 -3.78 -0.87
C THR A 129 11.97 -4.16 -1.45
N PHE A 130 12.43 -3.45 -2.47
CA PHE A 130 13.77 -3.63 -3.03
C PHE A 130 14.74 -2.62 -2.42
N GLY A 131 15.92 -3.09 -2.02
CA GLY A 131 17.01 -2.20 -1.64
C GLY A 131 17.68 -1.56 -2.86
N LEU A 132 18.67 -0.68 -2.62
CA LEU A 132 19.50 -0.07 -3.68
C LEU A 132 20.28 -1.10 -4.51
N ASP A 133 20.52 -2.26 -3.89
CA ASP A 133 21.13 -3.46 -4.45
C ASP A 133 20.14 -4.35 -5.24
N TRP A 134 18.88 -3.93 -5.38
CA TRP A 134 17.79 -4.71 -5.97
C TRP A 134 17.53 -6.06 -5.27
N ILE A 135 17.99 -6.21 -4.03
CA ILE A 135 17.74 -7.39 -3.22
C ILE A 135 16.41 -7.18 -2.47
N PRO A 136 15.47 -8.15 -2.52
CA PRO A 136 14.25 -8.09 -1.73
C PRO A 136 14.55 -8.03 -0.23
N LYS A 137 14.04 -6.99 0.44
CA LYS A 137 14.20 -6.76 1.88
C LYS A 137 12.82 -6.80 2.54
N LYS A 138 12.72 -7.60 3.60
CA LYS A 138 11.55 -7.63 4.48
C LYS A 138 11.60 -6.43 5.41
N LEU A 139 10.55 -5.62 5.39
CA LEU A 139 10.41 -4.49 6.28
C LEU A 139 10.04 -4.99 7.70
N GLY A 140 10.88 -4.66 8.68
CA GLY A 140 10.70 -5.02 10.08
C GLY A 140 9.70 -4.10 10.76
N MET A 141 8.41 -4.45 10.72
CA MET A 141 7.33 -3.65 11.29
C MET A 141 6.30 -4.46 12.06
N TYR A 142 5.49 -3.76 12.83
CA TYR A 142 4.17 -4.22 13.29
C TYR A 142 3.18 -3.05 13.26
N PHE A 143 1.89 -3.38 13.21
CA PHE A 143 0.86 -2.36 13.36
C PHE A 143 0.76 -1.96 14.82
N ASP A 144 0.77 -0.66 15.07
CA ASP A 144 0.47 -0.14 16.39
C ASP A 144 -1.01 -0.42 16.70
N SER A 145 -1.28 -1.14 17.78
CA SER A 145 -2.60 -1.67 18.11
C SER A 145 -3.53 -0.65 18.78
N CYS A 146 -3.20 0.65 18.73
CA CYS A 146 -4.09 1.70 19.18
C CYS A 146 -5.17 1.96 18.12
N LEU A 147 -6.07 0.99 17.91
CA LEU A 147 -7.43 1.32 17.51
C LEU A 147 -8.10 1.88 18.78
N PRO A 148 -8.36 3.20 18.88
CA PRO A 148 -9.27 3.66 19.91
C PRO A 148 -10.61 2.99 19.62
N TYR A 149 -11.08 2.18 20.56
CA TYR A 149 -12.49 1.80 20.60
C TYR A 149 -13.35 3.06 20.68
#